data_AF-D3B0L2-F1
#
_entry.id   AF-D3B0L2-F1
#
_cell.length_a   1.000
_cell.length_b   1.000
_cell.length_c   1.000
_cell.angle_alpha   90.00
_cell.angle_beta   90.00
_cell.angle_gamma   90.00
#
_symmetry.space_group_name_H-M   'P 1'
#
loop_
_entity.id
_entity.type
_entity.pdbx_description
1 polymer ?
#
loop_
_entity_poly.entity_id
_entity_poly.type
_entity_poly.pdbx_seq_one_letter_code
_entity_poly.pdbx_strand_id
1 'polypeptide(L)'
;MIFSPTTIKNSILPVVFIFFTMISLILLTISLVDTWYEIKLPSNGYFYKFNLYRYYEYSPGVFSSAYYYDIIKKNGFEKTKHLQLFVVEAILQYFCFFSFIALVIAIYYSYKKNESRNLNLAIVFSSLLSLFQLTSILLLVGLPSAFKSSNFHCGSDNWCTALNGSRDGAQWKIRGGYNFAIAQLVLSMVCLATLIIRYKLDDRADTKQPNKDNQVDLIESSKPNPINMF
;
A
#
# COMPACT_ATOMS: atom_id res chain seq x y z
N MET A 1 -35.38 4.18 -20.89
CA MET A 1 -34.09 3.67 -21.37
C MET A 1 -33.59 2.63 -20.39
N ILE A 2 -33.64 1.36 -20.76
CA ILE A 2 -33.12 0.27 -19.93
C ILE A 2 -31.64 0.14 -20.31
N PHE A 3 -30.76 0.63 -19.45
CA PHE A 3 -29.32 0.42 -19.63
C PHE A 3 -29.03 -1.06 -19.45
N SER A 4 -28.45 -1.69 -20.47
CA SER A 4 -27.98 -3.07 -20.35
C SER A 4 -26.97 -3.15 -19.19
N PRO A 5 -27.05 -4.17 -18.32
CA PRO A 5 -26.11 -4.35 -17.22
C PRO A 5 -24.65 -4.46 -17.67
N THR A 6 -24.39 -4.82 -18.94
CA THR A 6 -23.05 -4.80 -19.55
C THR A 6 -22.50 -3.39 -19.79
N THR A 7 -23.35 -2.40 -20.11
CA THR A 7 -22.92 -1.03 -20.39
C THR A 7 -22.56 -0.28 -19.10
N ILE A 8 -23.30 -0.53 -18.02
CA ILE A 8 -23.00 0.02 -16.68
C ILE A 8 -21.70 -0.58 -16.12
N LYS A 9 -21.47 -1.88 -16.34
CA LYS A 9 -20.23 -2.59 -15.94
C LYS A 9 -18.97 -1.99 -16.55
N ASN A 10 -19.04 -1.51 -17.79
CA ASN A 10 -17.87 -1.01 -18.52
C ASN A 10 -17.57 0.48 -18.28
N SER A 11 -18.53 1.28 -17.81
CA SER A 11 -18.32 2.74 -17.66
C SER A 11 -18.03 3.21 -16.23
N ILE A 12 -18.57 2.55 -15.19
CA ILE A 12 -18.46 3.03 -13.80
C ILE A 12 -17.22 2.45 -13.09
N LEU A 13 -16.94 1.16 -13.33
CA LEU A 13 -15.85 0.46 -12.65
C LEU A 13 -14.47 1.11 -12.86
N PRO A 14 -14.09 1.54 -14.08
CA PRO A 14 -12.81 2.22 -14.30
C PRO A 14 -12.72 3.59 -13.60
N VAL A 15 -13.82 4.35 -13.55
CA VAL A 15 -13.87 5.67 -12.91
C VAL A 15 -13.70 5.54 -11.39
N VAL A 16 -14.42 4.60 -10.78
CA VAL A 16 -14.27 4.27 -9.36
C VAL A 16 -12.85 3.81 -9.06
N PHE A 17 -12.25 3.02 -9.96
CA PHE A 17 -10.88 2.55 -9.82
C PHE A 17 -9.86 3.70 -9.88
N ILE A 18 -10.03 4.64 -10.81
CA ILE A 18 -9.19 5.85 -10.93
C ILE A 18 -9.32 6.70 -9.65
N PHE A 19 -10.53 6.89 -9.15
CA PHE A 19 -10.73 7.66 -7.92
C PHE A 19 -10.02 7.02 -6.71
N PHE A 20 -10.16 5.71 -6.52
CA PHE A 20 -9.49 5.01 -5.41
C PHE A 20 -7.97 4.97 -5.56
N THR A 21 -7.43 4.87 -6.78
CA THR A 21 -5.98 4.96 -7.00
C THR A 21 -5.43 6.35 -6.73
N MET A 22 -6.16 7.41 -7.09
CA MET A 22 -5.76 8.78 -6.76
C MET A 22 -5.74 9.02 -5.25
N ILE A 23 -6.78 8.57 -4.53
CA ILE A 23 -6.78 8.64 -3.06
C ILE A 23 -5.60 7.84 -2.50
N SER A 24 -5.37 6.63 -3.01
CA SER A 24 -4.25 5.79 -2.57
C SER A 24 -2.90 6.48 -2.73
N LEU A 25 -2.68 7.13 -3.87
CA LEU A 25 -1.45 7.87 -4.13
C LEU A 25 -1.27 9.04 -3.15
N ILE A 26 -2.34 9.78 -2.86
CA ILE A 26 -2.32 10.89 -1.90
C ILE A 26 -1.98 10.37 -0.51
N LEU A 27 -2.66 9.33 -0.03
CA LEU A 27 -2.43 8.75 1.29
C LEU A 27 -0.99 8.22 1.43
N LEU A 28 -0.50 7.50 0.42
CA LEU A 28 0.87 6.99 0.40
C LEU A 28 1.92 8.11 0.38
N THR A 29 1.67 9.16 -0.40
CA THR A 29 2.56 10.33 -0.46
C THR A 29 2.61 11.07 0.87
N ILE A 30 1.45 11.31 1.49
CA ILE A 30 1.40 11.95 2.82
C ILE A 30 2.10 11.06 3.85
N SER A 31 1.87 9.75 3.80
CA SER A 31 2.56 8.79 4.66
C SER A 31 4.08 8.85 4.50
N LEU A 32 4.60 9.04 3.28
CA LEU A 32 6.04 9.20 3.03
C LEU A 32 6.65 10.49 3.59
N VAL A 33 5.88 11.60 3.64
CA VAL A 33 6.42 12.93 3.96
C VAL A 33 6.05 13.44 5.35
N ASP A 34 5.00 12.92 5.97
CA ASP A 34 4.53 13.40 7.26
C ASP A 34 5.34 12.80 8.42
N THR A 35 5.16 13.39 9.61
CA THR A 35 5.67 12.84 10.86
C THR A 35 4.91 11.56 11.18
N TRP A 36 5.64 10.53 11.58
CA TRP A 36 5.10 9.24 12.00
C TRP A 36 4.97 9.12 13.51
N TYR A 37 5.90 9.74 14.25
CA TYR A 37 5.94 9.67 15.70
C TYR A 37 6.39 10.97 16.34
N GLU A 38 5.90 11.26 17.53
CA GLU A 38 6.27 12.44 18.31
C GLU A 38 6.54 12.04 19.75
N ILE A 39 7.62 12.56 20.32
CA ILE A 39 7.97 12.43 21.74
C ILE A 39 8.19 13.84 22.31
N LYS A 40 7.55 14.13 23.43
CA LYS A 40 7.75 15.32 24.25
C LYS A 40 8.43 14.91 25.56
N LEU A 41 9.56 15.53 25.89
CA LEU A 41 10.27 15.27 27.15
C LEU A 41 9.87 16.28 28.24
N PRO A 42 9.79 15.83 29.52
CA PRO A 42 9.29 16.65 30.61
C PRO A 42 10.29 17.69 31.10
N SER A 43 11.59 17.40 31.04
CA SER A 43 12.64 18.22 31.65
C SER A 43 12.70 19.63 31.06
N ASN A 44 12.50 19.78 29.76
CA ASN A 44 12.76 21.04 29.05
C ASN A 44 11.66 21.44 28.04
N GLY A 45 10.56 20.69 27.95
CA GLY A 45 9.50 20.94 26.96
C GLY A 45 9.90 20.70 25.49
N TYR A 46 11.01 19.99 25.27
CA TYR A 46 11.51 19.67 23.93
C TYR A 46 10.56 18.70 23.22
N PHE A 47 10.29 18.97 21.94
CA PHE A 47 9.55 18.07 21.07
C PHE A 47 10.49 17.45 20.03
N TYR A 48 10.48 16.13 19.99
CA TYR A 48 11.13 15.33 18.97
C TYR A 48 10.06 14.77 18.04
N LYS A 49 10.12 15.16 16.78
CA LYS A 49 9.22 14.66 15.73
C LYS A 49 10.00 13.79 14.78
N PHE A 50 9.55 12.55 14.60
CA PHE A 50 10.21 11.54 13.79
C PHE A 50 9.41 11.31 12.50
N ASN A 51 10.04 11.57 11.37
CA ASN A 51 9.59 11.17 10.03
C ASN A 51 10.58 10.12 9.52
N LEU A 52 10.19 9.27 8.57
CA LEU A 52 10.98 8.21 7.93
C LEU A 52 12.46 8.50 7.67
N TYR A 53 12.84 9.74 7.36
CA TYR A 53 14.23 10.09 6.99
C TYR A 53 14.99 10.92 8.02
N ARG A 54 14.26 11.63 8.89
CA ARG A 54 14.81 12.67 9.74
C ARG A 54 13.98 12.85 10.99
N TYR A 55 14.63 13.22 12.08
CA TYR A 55 13.92 13.81 13.20
C TYR A 55 14.16 15.31 13.27
N TYR A 56 13.19 15.98 13.86
CA TYR A 56 13.24 17.39 14.18
C TYR A 56 13.22 17.57 15.67
N GLU A 57 14.08 18.44 16.17
CA GLU A 57 14.13 18.85 17.55
C GLU A 57 13.65 20.29 17.65
N TYR A 58 12.62 20.49 18.47
CA TYR A 58 12.07 21.81 18.76
C TYR A 58 12.26 22.13 20.24
N SER A 59 12.93 23.23 20.51
CA SER A 59 12.97 23.88 21.83
C SER A 59 12.65 25.37 21.71
N PRO A 60 12.34 26.07 22.81
CA PRO A 60 12.11 27.51 22.76
C PRO A 60 13.33 28.23 22.15
N GLY A 61 13.19 28.71 20.91
CA GLY A 61 14.22 29.48 20.21
C GLY A 61 15.22 28.66 19.38
N VAL A 62 15.16 27.33 19.36
CA VAL A 62 16.06 26.50 18.54
C VAL A 62 15.27 25.44 17.76
N PHE A 63 15.48 25.42 16.45
CA PHE A 63 14.98 24.39 15.54
C PHE A 63 16.17 23.69 14.89
N SER A 64 16.24 22.37 15.02
CA SER A 64 17.25 21.57 14.32
C SER A 64 16.61 20.35 13.65
N SER A 65 17.22 19.91 12.56
CA SER A 65 16.84 18.67 11.87
C SER A 65 18.08 17.86 11.56
N ALA A 66 18.01 16.55 11.73
CA ALA A 66 19.12 15.67 11.40
C ALA A 66 18.61 14.40 10.69
N TYR A 67 19.36 13.97 9.67
CA TYR A 67 19.09 12.75 8.94
C TYR A 67 19.53 11.52 9.73
N TYR A 68 18.72 10.47 9.69
CA TYR A 68 19.02 9.24 10.43
C TYR A 68 20.32 8.58 9.99
N TYR A 69 20.61 8.61 8.69
CA TYR A 69 21.83 8.05 8.13
C TYR A 69 23.10 8.63 8.77
N ASP A 70 23.17 9.96 8.90
CA ASP A 70 24.34 10.65 9.44
C ASP A 70 24.58 10.30 10.91
N ILE A 71 23.50 10.15 11.68
CA ILE A 71 23.56 9.84 13.10
C ILE A 71 23.96 8.39 13.33
N ILE A 72 23.36 7.46 12.56
CA ILE A 72 23.70 6.04 12.62
C ILE A 72 25.19 5.87 12.25
N LYS A 73 25.66 6.58 11.23
CA LYS A 73 27.07 6.57 10.82
C LYS A 73 28.00 7.09 11.92
N LYS A 74 27.59 8.15 12.63
CA LYS A 74 28.40 8.79 13.68
C LYS A 74 28.42 8.00 15.00
N ASN A 75 27.27 7.45 15.41
CA ASN A 75 27.08 6.87 16.73
C ASN A 75 27.11 5.33 16.75
N GLY A 76 27.11 4.69 15.56
CA GLY A 76 27.09 3.25 15.40
C GLY A 76 25.69 2.65 15.49
N PHE A 77 25.51 1.53 14.80
CA PHE A 77 24.21 0.86 14.66
C PHE A 77 23.60 0.47 16.03
N GLU A 78 24.38 -0.10 16.94
CA GLU A 78 23.84 -0.65 18.20
C GLU A 78 23.15 0.39 19.11
N LYS A 79 23.56 1.66 19.01
CA LYS A 79 23.06 2.76 19.84
C LYS A 79 21.86 3.50 19.26
N THR A 80 21.45 3.18 18.02
CA THR A 80 20.44 3.94 17.27
C THR A 80 19.31 3.05 16.74
N LYS A 81 18.88 2.03 17.51
CA LYS A 81 17.85 1.05 17.10
C LYS A 81 16.53 1.69 16.66
N HIS A 82 16.05 2.72 17.36
CA HIS A 82 14.84 3.44 16.96
C HIS A 82 14.99 4.13 15.60
N LEU A 83 16.16 4.70 15.28
CA LEU A 83 16.44 5.29 13.98
C LEU A 83 16.51 4.23 12.87
N GLN A 84 17.04 3.05 13.18
CA GLN A 84 17.04 1.93 12.23
C GLN A 84 15.62 1.49 11.87
N LEU A 85 14.70 1.42 12.85
CA LEU A 85 13.32 1.10 12.56
C LEU A 85 12.71 2.09 11.57
N PHE A 86 12.95 3.39 11.72
CA PHE A 86 12.48 4.37 10.74
C PHE A 86 13.15 4.25 9.36
N VAL A 87 14.42 3.85 9.29
CA VAL A 87 15.08 3.58 8.00
C VAL A 87 14.48 2.35 7.31
N VAL A 88 14.24 1.27 8.05
CA VAL A 88 13.55 0.08 7.53
C VAL A 88 12.13 0.44 7.09
N GLU A 89 11.44 1.26 7.88
CA GLU A 89 10.12 1.77 7.55
C GLU A 89 10.14 2.58 6.24
N ALA A 90 11.14 3.45 6.05
CA ALA A 90 11.32 4.20 4.81
C ALA A 90 11.48 3.26 3.61
N ILE A 91 12.30 2.21 3.74
CA ILE A 91 12.50 1.21 2.69
C ILE A 91 11.20 0.48 2.36
N LEU A 92 10.42 0.06 3.38
CA LEU A 92 9.12 -0.58 3.19
C LEU A 92 8.14 0.36 2.46
N GLN A 93 8.07 1.62 2.86
CA GLN A 93 7.21 2.62 2.21
C GLN A 93 7.63 2.89 0.75
N TYR A 94 8.93 2.83 0.43
CA TYR A 94 9.38 2.85 -0.96
C TYR A 94 8.93 1.61 -1.75
N PHE A 95 9.02 0.42 -1.17
CA PHE A 95 8.49 -0.79 -1.82
C PHE A 95 6.97 -0.72 -2.02
N CYS A 96 6.23 -0.12 -1.09
CA CYS A 96 4.81 0.21 -1.29
C CYS A 96 4.63 1.14 -2.49
N PHE A 97 5.42 2.21 -2.59
CA PHE A 97 5.36 3.16 -3.72
C PHE A 97 5.64 2.50 -5.08
N PHE A 98 6.69 1.68 -5.18
CA PHE A 98 6.98 0.94 -6.41
C PHE A 98 5.88 -0.07 -6.75
N SER A 99 5.38 -0.81 -5.76
CA SER A 99 4.27 -1.75 -5.95
C SER A 99 3.01 -1.04 -6.41
N PHE A 100 2.73 0.15 -5.88
CA PHE A 100 1.62 0.99 -6.29
C PHE A 100 1.74 1.44 -7.75
N ILE A 101 2.92 1.91 -8.19
CA ILE A 101 3.14 2.28 -9.59
C ILE A 101 2.93 1.08 -10.51
N ALA A 102 3.53 -0.07 -10.17
CA ALA A 102 3.38 -1.30 -10.95
C ALA A 102 1.91 -1.77 -11.02
N LEU A 103 1.18 -1.65 -9.91
CA LEU A 103 -0.26 -1.91 -9.83
C LEU A 103 -1.05 -1.03 -10.80
N VAL A 104 -0.83 0.28 -10.79
CA VAL A 104 -1.52 1.23 -11.69
C VAL A 104 -1.25 0.87 -13.16
N ILE A 105 0.00 0.58 -13.50
CA ILE A 105 0.40 0.17 -14.85
C ILE A 105 -0.30 -1.14 -15.25
N ALA A 106 -0.26 -2.16 -14.39
CA ALA A 106 -0.89 -3.46 -14.66
C ALA A 106 -2.39 -3.32 -14.89
N ILE A 107 -3.06 -2.46 -14.13
CA ILE A 107 -4.49 -2.24 -14.25
C ILE A 107 -4.84 -1.45 -15.50
N TYR A 108 -4.07 -0.42 -15.83
CA TYR A 108 -4.22 0.29 -17.10
C TYR A 108 -4.13 -0.68 -18.29
N TYR A 109 -3.12 -1.55 -18.32
CA TYR A 109 -2.99 -2.55 -19.39
C TYR A 109 -4.06 -3.64 -19.34
N SER A 110 -4.56 -4.02 -18.16
CA SER A 110 -5.68 -4.93 -18.01
C SER A 110 -6.97 -4.37 -18.62
N TYR A 111 -7.25 -3.07 -18.44
CA TYR A 111 -8.40 -2.44 -19.09
C TYR A 111 -8.19 -2.20 -20.59
N LYS A 112 -6.97 -1.84 -21.01
CA LYS A 112 -6.68 -1.53 -22.42
C LYS A 112 -6.66 -2.74 -23.33
N LYS A 113 -6.04 -3.85 -22.88
CA LYS A 113 -5.83 -5.04 -23.71
C LYS A 113 -6.73 -6.21 -23.34
N ASN A 114 -7.49 -6.12 -22.24
CA ASN A 114 -8.34 -7.19 -21.71
C ASN A 114 -7.61 -8.54 -21.55
N GLU A 115 -6.31 -8.51 -21.25
CA GLU A 115 -5.49 -9.71 -21.05
C GLU A 115 -5.54 -10.17 -19.59
N SER A 116 -5.88 -11.43 -19.35
CA SER A 116 -5.91 -12.07 -18.02
C SER A 116 -4.56 -11.98 -17.29
N ARG A 117 -3.44 -12.02 -18.04
CA ARG A 117 -2.08 -11.84 -17.50
C ARG A 117 -1.92 -10.51 -16.75
N ASN A 118 -2.43 -9.41 -17.29
CA ASN A 118 -2.26 -8.09 -16.67
C ASN A 118 -3.15 -7.95 -15.42
N LEU A 119 -4.30 -8.62 -15.40
CA LEU A 119 -5.13 -8.72 -14.19
C LEU A 119 -4.44 -9.53 -13.09
N ASN A 120 -3.79 -10.64 -13.43
CA ASN A 120 -2.98 -11.42 -12.48
C ASN A 120 -1.81 -10.61 -11.92
N LEU A 121 -1.09 -9.85 -12.77
CA LEU A 121 -0.03 -8.95 -12.31
C LEU A 121 -0.58 -7.88 -11.37
N ALA A 122 -1.75 -7.31 -11.65
CA ALA A 122 -2.41 -6.36 -10.75
C ALA A 122 -2.71 -6.99 -9.38
N ILE A 123 -3.20 -8.23 -9.34
CA ILE A 123 -3.44 -8.95 -8.08
C ILE A 123 -2.14 -9.16 -7.29
N VAL A 124 -1.06 -9.56 -7.96
CA VAL A 124 0.27 -9.74 -7.34
C VAL A 124 0.77 -8.43 -6.73
N PHE A 125 0.78 -7.34 -7.48
CA PHE A 125 1.27 -6.05 -6.96
C PHE A 125 0.37 -5.45 -5.88
N SER A 126 -0.95 -5.66 -5.94
CA SER A 126 -1.87 -5.26 -4.87
C SER A 126 -1.64 -6.06 -3.59
N SER A 127 -1.30 -7.35 -3.72
CA SER A 127 -0.95 -8.23 -2.60
C SER A 127 0.38 -7.81 -1.95
N LEU A 128 1.41 -7.53 -2.76
CA LEU A 128 2.70 -7.03 -2.30
C LEU A 128 2.55 -5.67 -1.60
N LEU A 129 1.80 -4.74 -2.19
CA LEU A 129 1.50 -3.45 -1.57
C LEU A 129 0.87 -3.64 -0.18
N SER A 130 -0.14 -4.49 -0.07
CA SER A 130 -0.81 -4.75 1.21
C SER A 130 0.12 -5.42 2.23
N LEU A 131 0.97 -6.35 1.78
CA LEU A 131 1.93 -7.04 2.64
C LEU A 131 3.00 -6.08 3.18
N PHE A 132 3.58 -5.24 2.32
CA PHE A 132 4.58 -4.27 2.75
C PHE A 132 3.96 -3.23 3.69
N GLN A 133 2.75 -2.76 3.41
CA GLN A 133 2.04 -1.81 4.25
C GLN A 133 1.70 -2.41 5.63
N LEU A 134 1.23 -3.67 5.66
CA LEU A 134 0.97 -4.39 6.91
C LEU A 134 2.26 -4.57 7.72
N THR A 135 3.35 -4.95 7.06
CA THR A 135 4.66 -5.13 7.70
C THR A 135 5.15 -3.83 8.31
N SER A 136 4.99 -2.71 7.60
CA SER A 136 5.35 -1.37 8.05
C SER A 136 4.56 -0.96 9.32
N ILE A 137 3.23 -1.16 9.30
CA ILE A 137 2.38 -0.89 10.47
C ILE A 137 2.79 -1.74 11.69
N LEU A 138 3.06 -3.03 11.48
CA LEU A 138 3.47 -3.94 12.55
C LEU A 138 4.86 -3.61 13.11
N LEU A 139 5.79 -3.15 12.27
CA LEU A 139 7.14 -2.75 12.69
C LEU A 139 7.07 -1.63 13.74
N LEU A 140 6.17 -0.67 13.54
CA LEU A 140 5.98 0.45 14.45
C LEU A 140 5.37 0.06 15.79
N VAL A 141 4.65 -1.06 15.90
CA VAL A 141 4.22 -1.60 17.20
C VAL A 141 5.43 -1.91 18.09
N GLY A 142 6.59 -2.26 17.50
CA GLY A 142 7.86 -2.47 18.21
C GLY A 142 8.62 -1.18 18.58
N LEU A 143 8.17 -0.02 18.09
CA LEU A 143 8.85 1.27 18.29
C LEU A 143 9.02 1.67 19.77
N PRO A 144 8.02 1.48 20.66
CA PRO A 144 8.17 1.81 22.07
C PRO A 144 9.34 1.04 22.75
N SER A 145 9.52 -0.23 22.36
CA SER A 145 10.64 -1.06 22.84
C SER A 145 11.99 -0.58 22.32
N ALA A 146 12.06 -0.05 21.10
CA ALA A 146 13.29 0.48 20.55
C ALA A 146 13.72 1.80 21.22
N PHE A 147 12.76 2.66 21.57
CA PHE A 147 13.05 3.89 22.31
C PHE A 147 13.55 3.63 23.73
N LYS A 148 13.04 2.58 24.40
CA LYS A 148 13.53 2.15 25.73
C LYS A 148 15.06 1.90 25.75
N SER A 149 15.64 1.47 24.64
CA SER A 149 17.08 1.18 24.52
C SER A 149 17.96 2.39 24.16
N SER A 150 17.39 3.60 24.14
CA SER A 150 18.07 4.81 23.65
C SER A 150 18.09 5.95 24.67
N ASN A 151 18.81 7.03 24.37
CA ASN A 151 18.90 8.23 25.21
C ASN A 151 17.56 8.95 25.42
N PHE A 152 16.51 8.56 24.69
CA PHE A 152 15.12 8.90 25.00
C PHE A 152 14.67 8.03 26.18
N HIS A 153 15.25 8.27 27.35
CA HIS A 153 14.95 7.51 28.55
C HIS A 153 13.48 7.70 28.91
N CYS A 154 12.70 6.64 28.67
CA CYS A 154 11.36 6.51 29.15
C CYS A 154 11.35 6.17 30.67
N GLY A 155 12.02 7.01 31.49
CA GLY A 155 12.17 6.88 32.94
C GLY A 155 12.91 5.60 33.39
N SER A 156 13.00 5.39 34.71
CA SER A 156 13.46 4.12 35.31
C SER A 156 12.44 2.98 35.10
N ASP A 157 11.17 3.31 34.82
CA ASP A 157 10.02 2.41 34.98
C ASP A 157 9.26 2.15 33.67
N ASN A 158 9.97 1.80 32.59
CA ASN A 158 9.38 1.13 31.42
C ASN A 158 8.10 1.79 30.86
N TRP A 159 7.98 3.12 30.78
CA TRP A 159 6.68 3.71 30.40
C TRP A 159 6.37 3.70 28.90
N CYS A 160 7.35 3.42 28.04
CA CYS A 160 7.14 3.21 26.61
C CYS A 160 6.70 1.76 26.30
N THR A 161 5.61 1.28 26.89
CA THR A 161 5.00 -0.03 26.57
C THR A 161 3.91 0.07 25.51
N ALA A 162 3.36 1.27 25.31
CA ALA A 162 2.29 1.54 24.34
C ALA A 162 2.76 2.50 23.25
N LEU A 163 2.14 2.40 22.06
CA LEU A 163 2.37 3.30 20.93
C LEU A 163 2.06 4.76 21.25
N ASN A 164 1.04 5.01 22.06
CA ASN A 164 0.64 6.33 22.53
C ASN A 164 0.59 6.34 24.06
N GLY A 165 0.95 7.46 24.68
CA GLY A 165 0.83 7.61 26.12
C GLY A 165 1.37 8.94 26.64
N SER A 166 1.18 9.14 27.93
CA SER A 166 1.72 10.27 28.66
C SER A 166 2.02 9.85 30.09
N ARG A 167 3.17 10.25 30.62
CA ARG A 167 3.56 10.00 32.01
C ARG A 167 4.54 11.08 32.48
N ASP A 168 4.35 11.61 33.69
CA ASP A 168 5.26 12.57 34.33
C ASP A 168 5.67 13.76 33.44
N GLY A 169 4.70 14.32 32.69
CA GLY A 169 4.92 15.43 31.75
C GLY A 169 5.53 15.03 30.40
N ALA A 170 6.02 13.79 30.27
CA ALA A 170 6.40 13.20 29.00
C ALA A 170 5.16 12.76 28.22
N GLN A 171 5.21 12.87 26.89
CA GLN A 171 4.13 12.41 26.01
C GLN A 171 4.72 11.77 24.77
N TRP A 172 4.09 10.72 24.27
CA TRP A 172 4.46 10.09 23.01
C TRP A 172 3.21 9.68 22.25
N LYS A 173 3.24 9.86 20.94
CA LYS A 173 2.10 9.51 20.09
C LYS A 173 2.47 9.29 18.64
N ILE A 174 1.70 8.44 17.99
CA ILE A 174 1.60 8.34 16.53
C ILE A 174 1.11 9.66 15.94
N ARG A 175 1.57 9.94 14.74
CA ARG A 175 1.25 11.14 13.96
C ARG A 175 0.63 10.75 12.62
N GLY A 176 0.37 11.74 11.77
CA GLY A 176 -0.42 11.55 10.56
C GLY A 176 0.19 10.49 9.65
N GLY A 177 1.52 10.42 9.50
CA GLY A 177 2.19 9.44 8.64
C GLY A 177 1.74 7.99 8.87
N TYR A 178 1.61 7.59 10.14
CA TYR A 178 1.13 6.26 10.54
C TYR A 178 -0.38 6.07 10.32
N ASN A 179 -1.18 7.09 10.62
CA ASN A 179 -2.64 7.00 10.41
C ASN A 179 -2.99 6.91 8.91
N PHE A 180 -2.27 7.66 8.07
CA PHE A 180 -2.38 7.57 6.61
C PHE A 180 -1.88 6.23 6.10
N ALA A 181 -0.85 5.64 6.72
CA ALA A 181 -0.39 4.30 6.41
C ALA A 181 -1.47 3.24 6.66
N ILE A 182 -2.20 3.34 7.79
CA ILE A 182 -3.34 2.45 8.10
C ILE A 182 -4.47 2.64 7.09
N ALA A 183 -4.85 3.89 6.80
CA ALA A 183 -5.88 4.16 5.80
C ALA A 183 -5.50 3.59 4.43
N GLN A 184 -4.23 3.69 4.06
CA GLN A 184 -3.69 3.12 2.83
C GLN A 184 -3.76 1.59 2.81
N LEU A 185 -3.49 0.91 3.93
CA LEU A 185 -3.66 -0.55 4.04
C LEU A 185 -5.13 -0.96 3.83
N VAL A 186 -6.07 -0.27 4.47
CA VAL A 186 -7.50 -0.58 4.29
C VAL A 186 -7.89 -0.43 2.82
N LEU A 187 -7.42 0.64 2.17
CA LEU A 187 -7.71 0.89 0.77
C LEU A 187 -7.06 -0.12 -0.18
N SER A 188 -5.81 -0.54 0.10
CA SER A 188 -5.14 -1.58 -0.70
C SER A 188 -5.84 -2.93 -0.57
N MET A 189 -6.36 -3.27 0.61
CA MET A 189 -7.14 -4.49 0.84
C MET A 189 -8.47 -4.48 0.07
N VAL A 190 -9.17 -3.34 0.05
CA VAL A 190 -10.39 -3.16 -0.77
C VAL A 190 -10.07 -3.28 -2.26
N CYS A 191 -8.96 -2.68 -2.71
CA CYS A 191 -8.48 -2.80 -4.09
C CYS A 191 -8.20 -4.26 -4.47
N LEU A 192 -7.47 -5.00 -3.62
CA LEU A 192 -7.18 -6.41 -3.81
C LEU A 192 -8.46 -7.25 -3.91
N ALA A 193 -9.40 -7.07 -2.99
CA ALA A 193 -10.69 -7.77 -3.01
C ALA A 193 -11.44 -7.52 -4.33
N THR A 194 -11.46 -6.27 -4.80
CA THR A 194 -12.11 -5.89 -6.07
C THR A 194 -11.46 -6.56 -7.28
N LEU A 195 -10.12 -6.63 -7.31
CA LEU A 195 -9.37 -7.30 -8.38
C LEU A 195 -9.64 -8.80 -8.42
N ILE A 196 -9.68 -9.46 -7.26
CA ILE A 196 -10.01 -10.90 -7.15
C ILE A 196 -11.45 -11.16 -7.62
N ILE A 197 -12.40 -10.31 -7.25
CA ILE A 197 -13.80 -10.43 -7.71
C ILE A 197 -13.86 -10.30 -9.23
N ARG A 198 -13.17 -9.30 -9.80
CA ARG A 198 -13.10 -9.13 -11.26
C ARG A 198 -12.53 -10.37 -11.94
N TYR A 199 -11.41 -10.88 -11.44
CA TYR A 199 -10.77 -12.07 -11.99
C TYR A 199 -11.71 -13.28 -12.03
N LYS A 200 -12.45 -13.54 -10.94
CA LYS A 200 -13.45 -14.62 -10.87
C LYS A 200 -14.63 -14.41 -11.82
N LEU A 201 -14.98 -13.17 -12.14
CA LEU A 201 -16.07 -12.87 -13.08
C LEU A 201 -15.63 -13.05 -14.52
N ASP A 202 -14.41 -12.64 -14.86
CA ASP A 202 -13.84 -12.78 -16.20
C ASP A 202 -13.61 -14.27 -16.52
N ASP A 203 -13.05 -15.04 -15.58
CA ASP A 203 -12.85 -16.50 -15.71
C ASP A 203 -14.16 -17.25 -16.01
N ARG A 204 -15.26 -16.88 -15.32
CA ARG A 204 -16.60 -17.45 -15.54
C ARG A 204 -17.23 -17.04 -16.87
N ALA A 205 -16.85 -15.89 -17.43
CA ALA A 205 -17.35 -15.43 -18.72
C ALA A 205 -16.67 -16.22 -19.85
N ASP A 206 -15.37 -16.48 -19.72
CA ASP A 206 -14.59 -17.27 -20.67
C ASP A 206 -15.04 -18.74 -20.70
N THR A 207 -15.41 -19.33 -19.55
CA THR A 207 -15.95 -20.72 -19.51
C THR A 207 -17.33 -20.87 -20.15
N LYS A 208 -18.08 -19.76 -20.32
CA LYS A 208 -19.46 -19.77 -20.85
C LYS A 208 -19.55 -19.47 -22.34
N GLN A 209 -18.45 -19.18 -23.03
CA GLN A 209 -18.48 -19.12 -24.49
C GLN A 209 -18.59 -20.56 -25.04
N PRO A 210 -19.72 -20.94 -25.66
CA PRO A 210 -19.80 -22.23 -26.34
C PRO A 210 -18.77 -22.23 -27.47
N ASN A 211 -18.03 -23.32 -27.55
CA ASN A 211 -17.00 -23.62 -28.53
C ASN A 211 -17.52 -23.33 -29.95
N LYS A 212 -17.25 -22.13 -30.49
CA LYS A 212 -17.61 -21.75 -31.87
C LYS A 212 -16.80 -22.52 -32.91
N ASP A 213 -15.74 -23.19 -32.50
CA ASP A 213 -14.87 -23.97 -33.38
C ASP A 213 -15.47 -25.34 -33.75
N ASN A 214 -16.60 -25.75 -33.15
CA ASN A 214 -17.33 -26.97 -33.54
C ASN A 214 -18.53 -26.71 -34.48
N GLN A 215 -18.71 -25.48 -34.99
CA GLN A 215 -19.84 -25.16 -35.90
C GLN A 215 -19.49 -25.09 -37.39
N VAL A 216 -18.23 -25.32 -37.78
CA VAL A 216 -17.83 -25.24 -39.20
C VAL A 216 -17.99 -26.58 -39.94
N ASP A 217 -18.04 -27.73 -39.25
CA ASP A 217 -18.00 -29.04 -39.93
C ASP A 217 -19.38 -29.68 -40.25
N LEU A 218 -20.51 -29.01 -39.99
CA LEU A 218 -21.85 -29.62 -40.18
C LEU A 218 -22.68 -29.05 -41.33
N ILE A 219 -22.14 -28.14 -42.16
CA ILE A 219 -22.90 -27.52 -43.26
C ILE A 219 -22.44 -27.99 -44.66
N GLU A 220 -21.32 -28.69 -44.80
CA GLU A 220 -20.79 -29.05 -46.13
C GLU A 220 -21.17 -30.42 -46.69
N SER A 221 -21.97 -31.25 -46.00
CA SER A 221 -22.32 -32.60 -46.48
C SER A 221 -23.65 -32.73 -47.24
N SER A 222 -24.36 -31.63 -47.53
CA SER A 222 -25.70 -31.68 -48.15
C SER A 222 -25.79 -31.12 -49.59
N LYS A 223 -24.71 -31.19 -50.38
CA LYS A 223 -24.81 -30.98 -51.84
C LYS A 223 -25.12 -32.31 -52.55
N PRO A 224 -26.28 -32.46 -53.20
CA PRO A 224 -26.58 -33.64 -53.99
C PRO A 224 -25.68 -33.69 -55.23
N ASN A 225 -25.10 -34.86 -55.46
CA ASN A 225 -24.31 -35.19 -56.65
C ASN A 225 -25.17 -35.03 -57.91
N PRO A 226 -24.75 -34.23 -58.92
CA PRO A 226 -25.42 -34.23 -60.21
C PRO A 226 -25.12 -35.54 -60.96
N ILE A 227 -26.20 -36.16 -61.42
CA ILE A 227 -26.28 -37.35 -62.26
C ILE A 227 -25.50 -37.09 -63.56
N ASN A 228 -24.48 -37.89 -63.83
CA ASN A 228 -23.93 -38.03 -65.19
C ASN A 228 -24.89 -38.92 -66.00
N MET A 229 -25.65 -38.30 -66.91
CA MET A 229 -26.16 -38.98 -68.10
C MET A 229 -25.04 -38.97 -69.14
N PHE A 230 -24.51 -40.14 -69.49
CA PHE A 230 -24.10 -40.55 -70.83
C PHE A 230 -23.89 -42.06 -70.84
#